data_AF-D0LPC9-F1
#
_entry.id   AF-D0LPC9-F1
#
_cell.length_a   1.000
_cell.length_b   1.000
_cell.length_c   1.000
_cell.angle_alpha   90.00
_cell.angle_beta   90.00
_cell.angle_gamma   90.00
#
_symmetry.space_group_name_H-M   'P 1'
#
loop_
_entity.id
_entity.type
_entity.pdbx_description
1 polymer ?
#
loop_
_entity_poly.entity_id
_entity_poly.type
_entity_poly.pdbx_seq_one_letter_code
_entity_poly.pdbx_strand_id
1 'polypeptide(L)'
;MTPKSTTKRRTGKLYRYYQCVVKDKSGHDACRARPLPAAGIEAYVVERIRVVTAGGALASDVAARVEAHAARRRAELLAERTARASEIAARSADGRALLDTLVGLDASARRLVEERLGEIGRSVAEAERELAEAERALLALDEQQTEAQWTASTLEHFADVWKVMTPGNRIRLVQALVRRIEVNEPRQEIRVVLHDLEFEAGLGEHAEAGTAQAAEAFA
;
A
#
# COMPACT_ATOMS: atom_id res chain seq x y z
N MET A 1 16.78 16.17 -9.55
CA MET A 1 18.19 16.57 -9.32
C MET A 1 19.08 15.36 -9.57
N THR A 2 20.34 15.54 -9.96
CA THR A 2 21.33 14.46 -10.16
C THR A 2 22.22 14.34 -8.92
N PRO A 3 22.34 13.15 -8.29
CA PRO A 3 23.30 12.93 -7.21
C PRO A 3 24.73 12.92 -7.76
N LYS A 4 25.64 13.63 -7.10
CA LYS A 4 27.05 13.70 -7.45
C LYS A 4 27.93 13.63 -6.21
N SER A 5 29.18 13.27 -6.43
CA SER A 5 30.19 13.28 -5.37
C SER A 5 31.55 13.73 -5.88
N THR A 6 32.36 14.26 -4.96
CA THR A 6 33.77 14.59 -5.19
C THR A 6 34.59 14.14 -3.99
N THR A 7 35.79 13.64 -4.25
CA THR A 7 36.70 13.20 -3.20
C THR A 7 37.89 14.15 -3.12
N LYS A 8 38.16 14.69 -1.93
CA LYS A 8 39.33 15.55 -1.73
C LYS A 8 40.59 14.70 -1.67
N ARG A 9 41.40 14.74 -2.74
CA ARG A 9 42.62 13.92 -2.94
C ARG A 9 43.55 13.88 -1.73
N ARG A 10 43.75 15.02 -1.03
CA ARG A 10 44.66 15.11 0.13
C ARG A 10 44.15 14.40 1.38
N THR A 11 42.84 14.32 1.59
CA THR A 11 42.24 13.86 2.85
C THR A 11 41.39 12.62 2.70
N GLY A 12 41.12 12.15 1.47
CA GLY A 12 40.18 11.07 1.19
C GLY A 12 38.70 11.41 1.49
N LYS A 13 38.41 12.55 2.11
CA LYS A 13 37.05 12.99 2.45
C LYS A 13 36.15 13.09 1.22
N LEU A 14 35.04 12.36 1.27
CA LEU A 14 33.97 12.34 0.27
C LEU A 14 32.96 13.45 0.54
N TYR A 15 32.65 14.24 -0.48
CA TYR A 15 31.60 15.24 -0.48
C TYR A 15 30.49 14.77 -1.40
N ARG A 16 29.26 14.67 -0.88
CA ARG A 16 28.06 14.28 -1.65
C ARG A 16 27.14 15.49 -1.79
N TYR A 17 26.59 15.68 -2.97
CA TYR A 17 25.70 16.80 -3.25
C TYR A 17 24.68 16.46 -4.35
N TYR A 18 23.57 17.19 -4.38
CA TYR A 18 22.57 17.13 -5.43
C TYR A 18 22.67 18.35 -6.33
N GLN A 19 22.70 18.14 -7.65
CA GLN A 19 22.78 19.20 -8.65
C GLN A 19 21.49 19.26 -9.50
N CYS A 20 21.10 20.45 -9.93
CA CYS A 20 19.99 20.59 -10.88
C CYS A 20 20.30 19.84 -12.19
N VAL A 21 19.35 19.06 -12.70
CA VAL A 21 19.51 18.29 -13.95
C VAL A 21 19.71 19.22 -15.15
N VAL A 22 19.05 20.38 -15.16
CA VAL A 22 19.23 21.41 -16.20
C VAL A 22 20.65 21.98 -16.14
N LYS A 23 21.18 22.24 -14.94
CA LYS A 23 22.57 22.70 -14.77
C LYS A 23 23.58 21.65 -15.23
N ASP A 24 23.28 20.38 -14.99
CA ASP A 24 24.13 19.24 -15.37
C ASP A 24 24.19 19.04 -16.90
N LYS A 25 23.04 19.19 -17.57
CA LYS A 25 22.93 18.98 -19.03
C LYS A 25 23.25 20.22 -19.87
N SER A 26 22.93 21.41 -19.38
CA SER A 26 22.93 22.66 -20.14
C SER A 26 23.84 23.74 -19.54
N GLY A 27 24.61 23.39 -18.50
CA GLY A 27 25.59 24.29 -17.90
C GLY A 27 25.01 25.30 -16.91
N HIS A 28 25.90 26.13 -16.37
CA HIS A 28 25.59 27.08 -15.29
C HIS A 28 24.57 28.15 -15.69
N ASP A 29 24.62 28.64 -16.93
CA ASP A 29 23.78 29.75 -17.37
C ASP A 29 22.30 29.36 -17.51
N ALA A 30 22.03 28.08 -17.79
CA ALA A 30 20.68 27.53 -17.83
C ALA A 30 20.05 27.31 -16.44
N CYS A 31 20.87 27.18 -15.38
CA CYS A 31 20.38 27.10 -14.01
C CYS A 31 21.45 27.55 -13.00
N ARG A 32 21.20 28.69 -12.37
CA ARG A 32 22.13 29.32 -11.41
C ARG A 32 22.12 28.69 -10.02
N ALA A 33 21.15 27.80 -9.74
CA ALA A 33 21.02 27.14 -8.44
C ALA A 33 22.34 26.46 -8.00
N ARG A 34 22.71 26.68 -6.74
CA ARG A 34 23.91 26.07 -6.14
C ARG A 34 23.69 24.56 -5.91
N PRO A 35 24.74 23.73 -5.95
CA PRO A 35 24.64 22.34 -5.53
C PRO A 35 24.23 22.25 -4.05
N LEU A 36 23.28 21.37 -3.74
CA LEU A 36 22.81 21.16 -2.37
C LEU A 36 23.67 20.09 -1.67
N PRO A 37 24.22 20.35 -0.47
CA PRO A 37 24.90 19.33 0.32
C PRO A 37 23.94 18.17 0.63
N ALA A 38 24.34 16.95 0.27
CA ALA A 38 23.47 15.78 0.40
C ALA A 38 23.08 15.53 1.86
N ALA A 39 24.04 15.62 2.79
CA ALA A 39 23.79 15.40 4.21
C ALA A 39 22.75 16.37 4.79
N GLY A 40 22.79 17.65 4.40
CA GLY A 40 21.87 18.67 4.90
C GLY A 40 20.44 18.43 4.40
N ILE A 41 20.26 18.22 3.10
CA ILE A 41 18.92 17.97 2.53
C ILE A 41 18.36 16.61 2.96
N GLU A 42 19.18 15.56 3.04
CA GLU A 42 18.77 14.24 3.52
C GLU A 42 18.27 14.33 4.98
N ALA A 43 19.03 14.99 5.86
CA ALA A 43 18.63 15.18 7.24
C ALA A 43 17.33 16.00 7.36
N TYR A 44 17.20 17.08 6.58
CA TYR A 44 15.98 17.89 6.57
C TYR A 44 14.74 17.09 6.15
N VAL A 45 14.85 16.29 5.09
CA VAL A 45 13.74 15.46 4.60
C VAL A 45 13.34 14.42 5.65
N VAL A 46 14.32 13.75 6.26
CA VAL A 46 14.06 12.76 7.32
C VAL A 46 13.42 13.41 8.53
N GLU A 47 13.88 14.59 8.92
CA GLU A 47 13.29 15.35 10.03
C GLU A 47 11.86 15.77 9.73
N ARG A 48 11.58 16.23 8.51
CA ARG A 48 10.22 16.59 8.10
C ARG A 48 9.28 15.39 8.17
N ILE A 49 9.72 14.24 7.66
CA ILE A 49 8.95 12.99 7.76
C ILE A 49 8.72 12.68 9.25
N ARG A 50 9.76 12.73 10.08
CA ARG A 50 9.66 12.48 11.53
C ARG A 50 8.63 13.39 12.21
N VAL A 51 8.58 14.67 11.87
CA VAL A 51 7.63 15.63 12.45
C VAL A 51 6.19 15.33 12.02
N VAL A 52 5.97 15.00 10.74
CA VAL A 52 4.62 14.65 10.25
C VAL A 52 4.15 13.31 10.80
N THR A 53 5.08 12.39 11.10
CA THR A 53 4.77 11.12 11.74
C THR A 53 4.78 11.19 13.27
N ALA A 54 5.23 12.31 13.86
CA ALA A 54 5.28 12.49 15.30
C ALA A 54 3.86 12.57 15.86
N GLY A 55 3.52 11.63 16.74
CA GLY A 55 2.17 11.48 17.30
C GLY A 55 1.38 10.31 16.71
N GLY A 56 1.99 9.50 15.84
CA GLY A 56 1.36 8.27 15.36
C GLY A 56 0.40 8.47 14.19
N ALA A 57 0.22 9.69 13.67
CA ALA A 57 -0.69 9.97 12.55
C ALA A 57 -0.47 9.03 11.35
N LEU A 58 0.79 8.77 10.98
CA LEU A 58 1.10 7.79 9.93
C LEU A 58 0.75 6.35 10.30
N ALA A 59 0.99 5.96 11.55
CA ALA A 59 0.63 4.62 12.02
C ALA A 59 -0.90 4.43 12.02
N SER A 60 -1.64 5.42 12.52
CA SER A 60 -3.11 5.44 12.55
C SER A 60 -3.70 5.39 11.15
N ASP A 61 -3.19 6.15 10.21
CA ASP A 61 -3.62 6.14 8.81
C ASP A 61 -3.35 4.81 8.12
N VAL A 62 -2.14 4.27 8.30
CA VAL A 62 -1.78 2.96 7.74
C VAL A 62 -2.68 1.89 8.33
N ALA A 63 -2.93 1.91 9.64
CA ALA A 63 -3.87 1.01 10.29
C ALA A 63 -5.29 1.16 9.71
N ALA A 64 -5.80 2.39 9.60
CA ALA A 64 -7.13 2.66 9.05
C ALA A 64 -7.26 2.19 7.59
N ARG A 65 -6.22 2.37 6.77
CA ARG A 65 -6.22 1.91 5.38
C ARG A 65 -6.14 0.39 5.25
N VAL A 66 -5.35 -0.26 6.11
CA VAL A 66 -5.30 -1.72 6.23
C VAL A 66 -6.67 -2.25 6.62
N GLU A 67 -7.31 -1.65 7.63
CA GLU A 67 -8.64 -2.02 8.10
C GLU A 67 -9.70 -1.81 7.01
N ALA A 68 -9.70 -0.67 6.33
CA ALA A 68 -10.62 -0.39 5.23
C ALA A 68 -10.43 -1.36 4.05
N HIS A 69 -9.19 -1.74 3.74
CA HIS A 69 -8.92 -2.74 2.71
C HIS A 69 -9.41 -4.13 3.14
N ALA A 70 -9.09 -4.55 4.35
CA ALA A 70 -9.53 -5.83 4.91
C ALA A 70 -11.07 -5.91 5.00
N ALA A 71 -11.73 -4.83 5.44
CA ALA A 71 -13.19 -4.76 5.53
C ALA A 71 -13.86 -4.93 4.16
N ARG A 72 -13.36 -4.23 3.11
CA ARG A 72 -13.87 -4.39 1.74
C ARG A 72 -13.67 -5.83 1.25
N ARG A 73 -12.47 -6.38 1.42
CA ARG A 73 -12.18 -7.74 0.95
C ARG A 73 -12.99 -8.80 1.69
N ARG A 74 -13.20 -8.62 3.00
CA ARG A 74 -14.07 -9.48 3.81
C ARG A 74 -15.51 -9.42 3.31
N ALA A 75 -16.03 -8.23 3.01
CA ALA A 75 -17.39 -8.07 2.49
C ALA A 75 -17.59 -8.80 1.15
N GLU A 76 -16.62 -8.69 0.23
CA GLU A 76 -16.61 -9.43 -1.03
C GLU A 76 -16.63 -10.95 -0.80
N LEU A 77 -15.71 -11.47 0.02
CA LEU A 77 -15.62 -12.91 0.31
C LEU A 77 -16.86 -13.45 1.02
N LEU A 78 -17.48 -12.67 1.92
CA LEU A 78 -18.75 -13.05 2.56
C LEU A 78 -19.91 -13.08 1.56
N ALA A 79 -19.96 -12.13 0.63
CA ALA A 79 -20.96 -12.14 -0.44
C ALA A 79 -20.79 -13.35 -1.36
N GLU A 80 -19.55 -13.68 -1.74
CA GLU A 80 -19.20 -14.89 -2.49
C GLU A 80 -19.66 -16.14 -1.73
N ARG A 81 -19.31 -16.25 -0.44
CA ARG A 81 -19.71 -17.37 0.44
C ARG A 81 -21.23 -17.56 0.45
N THR A 82 -21.99 -16.49 0.68
CA THR A 82 -23.46 -16.54 0.73
C THR A 82 -24.05 -16.92 -0.63
N ALA A 83 -23.50 -16.41 -1.73
CA ALA A 83 -23.95 -16.74 -3.08
C ALA A 83 -23.73 -18.23 -3.37
N ARG A 84 -22.53 -18.76 -3.10
CA ARG A 84 -22.20 -20.18 -3.33
C ARG A 84 -23.01 -21.12 -2.45
N ALA A 85 -23.20 -20.78 -1.18
CA ALA A 85 -24.06 -21.56 -0.29
C ALA A 85 -25.51 -21.63 -0.80
N SER A 86 -26.04 -20.53 -1.33
CA SER A 86 -27.39 -20.48 -1.90
C SER A 86 -27.49 -21.28 -3.20
N GLU A 87 -26.47 -21.20 -4.05
CA GLU A 87 -26.33 -21.96 -5.30
C GLU A 87 -26.30 -23.48 -5.05
N ILE A 88 -25.52 -23.93 -4.06
CA ILE A 88 -25.47 -25.33 -3.62
C ILE A 88 -26.85 -25.81 -3.15
N ALA A 89 -27.53 -25.02 -2.31
CA ALA A 89 -28.84 -25.37 -1.78
C ALA A 89 -29.89 -25.49 -2.90
N ALA A 90 -29.93 -24.53 -3.84
CA ALA A 90 -30.86 -24.54 -4.97
C ALA A 90 -30.62 -25.76 -5.88
N ARG A 91 -29.38 -25.99 -6.30
CA ARG A 91 -29.05 -27.13 -7.18
C ARG A 91 -29.27 -28.48 -6.52
N SER A 92 -29.00 -28.58 -5.23
CA SER A 92 -29.29 -29.81 -4.47
C SER A 92 -30.78 -30.08 -4.38
N ALA A 93 -31.61 -29.04 -4.25
CA ALA A 93 -33.07 -29.15 -4.30
C ALA A 93 -33.56 -29.58 -5.69
N ASP A 94 -33.02 -28.99 -6.77
CA ASP A 94 -33.34 -29.38 -8.15
C ASP A 94 -32.98 -30.85 -8.42
N GLY A 95 -31.80 -31.30 -7.96
CA GLY A 95 -31.39 -32.70 -8.04
C GLY A 95 -32.35 -33.64 -7.29
N ARG A 96 -32.79 -33.24 -6.10
CA ARG A 96 -33.76 -34.03 -5.32
C ARG A 96 -35.12 -34.13 -6.03
N ALA A 97 -35.61 -33.02 -6.60
CA ALA A 97 -36.85 -33.01 -7.37
C ALA A 97 -36.75 -33.93 -8.61
N LEU A 98 -35.60 -33.95 -9.30
CA LEU A 98 -35.38 -34.86 -10.42
C LEU A 98 -35.34 -36.33 -10.00
N LEU A 99 -34.74 -36.66 -8.85
CA LEU A 99 -34.76 -38.02 -8.31
C LEU A 99 -36.20 -38.51 -8.08
N ASP A 100 -37.08 -37.65 -7.57
CA ASP A 100 -38.49 -38.02 -7.32
C ASP A 100 -39.25 -38.35 -8.62
N THR A 101 -38.81 -37.80 -9.78
CA THR A 101 -39.41 -38.10 -11.09
C THR A 101 -38.99 -39.44 -11.69
N LEU A 102 -37.98 -40.13 -11.14
CA LEU A 102 -37.45 -41.37 -11.71
C LEU A 102 -38.44 -42.54 -11.71
N VAL A 103 -39.43 -42.50 -10.82
CA VAL A 103 -40.44 -43.56 -10.67
C VAL A 103 -41.38 -43.57 -11.88
N GLY A 104 -41.43 -44.70 -12.59
CA GLY A 104 -42.33 -44.89 -13.74
C GLY A 104 -41.79 -44.42 -15.09
N LEU A 105 -40.57 -43.88 -15.16
CA LEU A 105 -39.92 -43.54 -16.42
C LEU A 105 -39.42 -44.78 -17.17
N ASP A 106 -39.51 -44.75 -18.50
CA ASP A 106 -38.86 -45.72 -19.38
C ASP A 106 -37.33 -45.57 -19.37
N ALA A 107 -36.64 -46.53 -19.97
CA ALA A 107 -35.17 -46.60 -19.97
C ALA A 107 -34.48 -45.46 -20.74
N SER A 108 -35.17 -44.78 -21.65
CA SER A 108 -34.62 -43.64 -22.38
C SER A 108 -34.77 -42.34 -21.57
N ALA A 109 -35.96 -42.11 -20.99
CA ALA A 109 -36.22 -40.97 -20.11
C ALA A 109 -35.38 -41.04 -18.83
N ARG A 110 -35.21 -42.23 -18.25
CA ARG A 110 -34.36 -42.45 -17.09
C ARG A 110 -32.90 -42.04 -17.34
N ARG A 111 -32.33 -42.42 -18.48
CA ARG A 111 -30.94 -42.06 -18.85
C ARG A 111 -30.75 -40.55 -18.93
N LEU A 112 -31.72 -39.82 -19.49
CA LEU A 112 -31.65 -38.36 -19.57
C LEU A 112 -31.68 -37.69 -18.19
N VAL A 113 -32.50 -38.21 -17.27
CA VAL A 113 -32.55 -37.71 -15.88
C VAL A 113 -31.27 -38.02 -15.12
N GLU A 114 -30.70 -39.22 -15.29
CA GLU A 114 -29.41 -39.61 -14.71
C GLU A 114 -28.26 -38.73 -15.22
N GLU A 115 -28.23 -38.42 -16.52
CA GLU A 115 -27.25 -37.49 -17.10
C GLU A 115 -27.38 -36.09 -16.49
N ARG A 116 -28.61 -35.57 -16.38
CA ARG A 116 -28.87 -34.27 -15.76
C ARG A 116 -28.49 -34.24 -14.27
N LEU A 117 -28.74 -35.32 -13.53
CA LEU A 117 -28.28 -35.48 -12.14
C LEU A 117 -26.75 -35.44 -12.05
N GLY A 118 -26.05 -36.05 -13.01
CA GLY A 118 -24.59 -35.98 -13.11
C GLY A 118 -24.07 -34.56 -13.38
N GLU A 119 -24.76 -33.77 -14.19
CA GLU A 119 -24.46 -32.34 -14.40
C GLU A 119 -24.64 -31.53 -13.11
N ILE A 120 -25.78 -31.71 -12.44
CA ILE A 120 -26.07 -31.03 -11.17
C ILE A 120 -25.03 -31.40 -10.11
N GLY A 121 -24.68 -32.69 -9.98
CA GLY A 121 -23.69 -33.15 -9.02
C GLY A 121 -22.30 -32.54 -9.26
N ARG A 122 -21.85 -32.47 -10.52
CA ARG A 122 -20.59 -31.77 -10.86
C ARG A 122 -20.64 -30.29 -10.50
N SER A 123 -21.77 -29.65 -10.78
CA SER A 123 -21.97 -28.23 -10.52
C SER A 123 -22.05 -27.90 -9.02
N VAL A 124 -22.61 -28.80 -8.20
CA VAL A 124 -22.58 -28.70 -6.73
C VAL A 124 -21.15 -28.87 -6.21
N ALA A 125 -20.44 -29.89 -6.67
CA ALA A 125 -19.06 -30.15 -6.24
C ALA A 125 -18.10 -28.99 -6.59
N GLU A 126 -18.32 -28.32 -7.73
CA GLU A 126 -17.57 -27.10 -8.09
C GLU A 126 -17.88 -25.94 -7.14
N ALA A 127 -19.16 -25.67 -6.88
CA ALA A 127 -19.56 -24.60 -5.96
C ALA A 127 -19.09 -24.86 -4.51
N GLU A 128 -19.07 -26.12 -4.06
CA GLU A 128 -18.52 -26.52 -2.75
C GLU A 128 -17.01 -26.26 -2.64
N ARG A 129 -16.26 -26.54 -3.71
CA ARG A 129 -14.83 -26.22 -3.76
C ARG A 129 -14.59 -24.72 -3.67
N GLU A 130 -15.32 -23.93 -4.45
CA GLU A 130 -15.22 -22.46 -4.43
C GLU A 130 -15.62 -21.89 -3.05
N LEU A 131 -16.64 -22.46 -2.41
CA LEU A 131 -17.03 -22.10 -1.04
C LEU A 131 -15.88 -22.37 -0.05
N ALA A 132 -15.25 -23.54 -0.12
CA ALA A 132 -14.11 -23.89 0.74
C ALA A 132 -12.86 -23.02 0.46
N GLU A 133 -12.69 -22.53 -0.76
CA GLU A 133 -11.66 -21.55 -1.11
C GLU A 133 -11.95 -20.17 -0.49
N ALA A 134 -13.18 -19.68 -0.60
CA ALA A 134 -13.60 -18.42 0.01
C ALA A 134 -13.46 -18.45 1.54
N GLU A 135 -13.83 -19.56 2.20
CA GLU A 135 -13.68 -19.73 3.64
C GLU A 135 -12.21 -19.75 4.08
N ARG A 136 -11.32 -20.41 3.32
CA ARG A 136 -9.87 -20.34 3.57
C ARG A 136 -9.31 -18.95 3.38
N ALA A 137 -9.78 -18.23 2.36
CA ALA A 137 -9.36 -16.85 2.10
C ALA A 137 -9.79 -15.89 3.23
N LEU A 138 -10.97 -16.10 3.83
CA LEU A 138 -11.41 -15.34 5.01
C LEU A 138 -10.48 -15.55 6.21
N LEU A 139 -10.10 -16.79 6.50
CA LEU A 139 -9.17 -17.10 7.60
C LEU A 139 -7.78 -16.49 7.36
N ALA A 140 -7.26 -16.58 6.13
CA ALA A 140 -5.99 -15.97 5.77
C ALA A 140 -6.02 -14.44 5.89
N LEU A 141 -7.14 -13.81 5.53
CA LEU A 141 -7.32 -12.37 5.65
C LEU A 141 -7.30 -11.91 7.12
N ASP A 142 -7.84 -12.69 8.05
CA ASP A 142 -7.79 -12.40 9.49
C ASP A 142 -6.35 -12.40 10.02
N GLU A 143 -5.55 -13.39 9.62
CA GLU A 143 -4.14 -13.48 9.97
C GLU A 143 -3.34 -12.29 9.41
N GLN A 144 -3.54 -11.98 8.13
CA GLN A 144 -2.90 -10.84 7.46
C GLN A 144 -3.28 -9.50 8.09
N GLN A 145 -4.55 -9.33 8.49
CA GLN A 145 -5.02 -8.12 9.16
C GLN A 145 -4.31 -7.95 10.52
N THR A 146 -4.16 -9.03 11.28
CA THR A 146 -3.48 -9.01 12.58
C THR A 146 -2.01 -8.63 12.44
N GLU A 147 -1.31 -9.22 11.47
CA GLU A 147 0.10 -8.90 11.19
C GLU A 147 0.27 -7.45 10.72
N ALA A 148 -0.64 -6.97 9.87
CA ALA A 148 -0.60 -5.60 9.36
C ALA A 148 -0.91 -4.57 10.47
N GLN A 149 -1.83 -4.86 11.39
CA GLN A 149 -2.10 -4.01 12.57
C GLN A 149 -0.88 -3.95 13.50
N TRP A 150 -0.23 -5.08 13.77
CA TRP A 150 1.02 -5.11 14.55
C TRP A 150 2.16 -4.32 13.88
N THR A 151 2.25 -4.42 12.55
CA THR A 151 3.20 -3.64 11.75
C THR A 151 2.89 -2.14 11.85
N ALA A 152 1.61 -1.77 11.77
CA ALA A 152 1.17 -0.38 11.90
C ALA A 152 1.50 0.18 13.29
N SER A 153 1.26 -0.56 14.39
CA SER A 153 1.64 -0.12 15.74
C SER A 153 3.15 0.05 15.90
N THR A 154 3.95 -0.72 15.17
CA THR A 154 5.41 -0.56 15.16
C THR A 154 5.84 0.77 14.52
N LEU A 155 5.04 1.31 13.58
CA LEU A 155 5.30 2.61 12.95
C LEU A 155 5.01 3.81 13.88
N GLU A 156 4.32 3.62 15.01
CA GLU A 156 4.14 4.67 16.02
C GLU A 156 5.48 5.16 16.56
N HIS A 157 6.50 4.28 16.59
CA HIS A 157 7.87 4.58 17.00
C HIS A 157 8.79 4.78 15.79
N PHE A 158 8.33 5.52 14.78
CA PHE A 158 9.05 5.78 13.52
C PHE A 158 10.54 6.11 13.73
N ALA A 159 10.87 6.96 14.71
CA ALA A 159 12.23 7.39 14.98
C ALA A 159 13.17 6.24 15.38
N ASP A 160 12.66 5.23 16.08
CA ASP A 160 13.44 4.08 16.54
C ASP A 160 13.55 3.02 15.45
N VAL A 161 12.47 2.77 14.70
CA VAL A 161 12.49 1.92 13.51
C VAL A 161 13.48 2.46 12.49
N TRP A 162 13.46 3.78 12.23
CA TRP A 162 14.37 4.42 11.28
C TRP A 162 15.86 4.16 11.59
N LYS A 163 16.25 4.13 12.88
CA LYS A 163 17.64 3.90 13.32
C LYS A 163 18.13 2.49 12.97
N VAL A 164 17.25 1.49 13.05
CA VAL A 164 17.61 0.08 12.82
C VAL A 164 17.38 -0.38 11.37
N MET A 165 16.67 0.41 10.55
CA MET A 165 16.46 0.10 9.13
C MET A 165 17.75 0.10 8.32
N THR A 166 17.85 -0.86 7.40
CA THR A 166 18.91 -0.89 6.38
C THR A 166 18.79 0.31 5.43
N PRO A 167 19.89 0.77 4.79
CA PRO A 167 19.84 1.88 3.84
C PRO A 167 18.83 1.65 2.69
N GLY A 168 18.73 0.41 2.19
CA GLY A 168 17.75 0.07 1.14
C GLY A 168 16.30 0.24 1.61
N ASN A 169 15.99 -0.18 2.84
CA ASN A 169 14.64 -0.02 3.39
C ASN A 169 14.31 1.45 3.68
N ARG A 170 15.29 2.26 4.13
CA ARG A 170 15.12 3.71 4.28
C ARG A 170 14.77 4.39 2.96
N ILE A 171 15.45 4.01 1.87
CA ILE A 171 15.16 4.54 0.52
C ILE A 171 13.72 4.20 0.11
N ARG A 172 13.31 2.94 0.27
CA ARG A 172 11.94 2.50 -0.05
C ARG A 172 10.88 3.27 0.74
N LEU A 173 11.10 3.46 2.04
CA LEU A 173 10.18 4.21 2.89
C LEU A 173 10.07 5.67 2.45
N VAL A 174 11.20 6.33 2.17
CA VAL A 174 11.18 7.71 1.67
C VAL A 174 10.46 7.81 0.34
N GLN A 175 10.66 6.86 -0.58
CA GLN A 175 9.94 6.83 -1.87
C GLN A 175 8.44 6.59 -1.73
N ALA A 176 8.05 5.80 -0.72
CA ALA A 176 6.65 5.52 -0.42
C ALA A 176 5.93 6.70 0.25
N LEU A 177 6.64 7.52 1.04
CA LEU A 177 6.06 8.65 1.76
C LEU A 177 6.19 9.97 0.98
N VAL A 178 7.32 10.19 0.31
CA VAL A 178 7.64 11.45 -0.37
C VAL A 178 7.30 11.35 -1.85
N ARG A 179 6.32 12.14 -2.30
CA ARG A 179 5.94 12.27 -3.71
C ARG A 179 7.00 13.05 -4.48
N ARG A 180 7.40 14.21 -3.97
CA ARG A 180 8.47 15.04 -4.56
C ARG A 180 9.04 16.02 -3.55
N ILE A 181 10.24 16.49 -3.81
CA ILE A 181 10.88 17.56 -3.04
C ILE A 181 11.07 18.74 -3.98
N GLU A 182 10.50 19.88 -3.60
CA GLU A 182 10.63 21.13 -4.33
C GLU A 182 11.67 21.99 -3.62
N VAL A 183 12.68 22.42 -4.36
CA VAL A 183 13.76 23.27 -3.84
C VAL A 183 13.75 24.57 -4.63
N ASN A 184 13.55 25.67 -3.92
CA ASN A 184 13.70 27.02 -4.44
C ASN A 184 14.93 27.66 -3.78
N GLU A 185 16.09 27.50 -4.41
CA GLU A 185 17.35 28.02 -3.88
C GLU A 185 17.40 29.56 -3.79
N PRO A 186 16.89 30.34 -4.78
CA PRO A 186 16.83 31.79 -4.65
C PRO A 186 16.05 32.30 -3.44
N ARG A 187 15.00 31.57 -3.02
CA ARG A 187 14.18 31.91 -1.85
C ARG A 187 14.58 31.14 -0.58
N GLN A 188 15.57 30.25 -0.67
CA GLN A 188 15.96 29.32 0.39
C GLN A 188 14.77 28.53 0.97
N GLU A 189 13.86 28.11 0.09
CA GLU A 189 12.67 27.35 0.45
C GLU A 189 12.84 25.90 0.00
N ILE A 190 12.59 24.96 0.91
CA ILE A 190 12.51 23.53 0.61
C ILE A 190 11.14 23.06 1.06
N ARG A 191 10.36 22.51 0.12
CA ARG A 191 9.05 21.92 0.39
C ARG A 191 9.12 20.43 0.11
N VAL A 192 8.77 19.63 1.13
CA VAL A 192 8.64 18.18 0.98
C VAL A 192 7.17 17.90 0.74
N VAL A 193 6.83 17.46 -0.47
CA VAL A 193 5.47 17.07 -0.84
C VAL A 193 5.37 15.57 -0.60
N LEU A 194 4.55 15.19 0.38
CA LEU A 194 4.23 13.79 0.64
C LEU A 194 3.22 13.30 -0.41
N HIS A 195 3.10 11.98 -0.58
CA HIS A 195 1.91 11.46 -1.25
C HIS A 195 0.67 11.90 -0.44
N ASP A 196 -0.48 12.06 -1.12
CA ASP A 196 -1.77 12.14 -0.43
C ASP A 196 -2.01 10.78 0.23
N LEU A 197 -1.38 10.62 1.37
CA LEU A 197 -1.86 9.81 2.46
C LEU A 197 -2.88 10.78 3.07
N GLU A 198 -4.16 10.59 2.78
CA GLU A 198 -5.23 11.44 3.31
C GLU A 198 -5.25 11.27 4.84
N PHE A 199 -4.38 12.02 5.53
CA PHE A 199 -4.27 12.06 6.99
C PHE A 199 -5.46 12.82 7.55
N GLU A 200 -6.63 12.18 7.60
CA GLU A 200 -7.79 12.67 8.36
C GLU A 200 -7.58 12.44 9.86
N ALA A 201 -6.57 13.08 10.43
CA ALA A 201 -6.50 13.32 11.87
C ALA A 201 -6.91 14.78 12.09
N GLY A 202 -8.16 14.96 12.51
CA GLY A 202 -8.77 16.27 12.70
C GLY A 202 -7.94 17.20 13.60
N LEU A 203 -7.44 18.27 13.01
CA LEU A 203 -7.36 19.62 13.53
C LEU A 203 -7.41 20.54 12.30
N GLY A 204 -8.17 21.62 12.39
CA GLY A 204 -8.54 22.47 11.25
C GLY A 204 -7.38 23.08 10.47
N GLU A 205 -7.78 23.66 9.33
CA GLU A 205 -7.00 24.31 8.27
C GLU A 205 -6.55 23.41 7.11
N HIS A 206 -7.43 23.41 6.11
CA HIS A 206 -7.14 23.18 4.71
C HIS A 206 -5.86 23.85 4.23
N ALA A 207 -5.17 23.15 3.32
CA ALA A 207 -4.32 23.67 2.26
C ALA A 207 -3.06 24.47 2.66
N GLU A 208 -1.91 24.02 2.17
CA GLU A 208 -0.59 24.66 2.32
C GLU A 208 0.18 24.42 3.63
N ALA A 209 0.25 23.19 4.13
CA ALA A 209 1.19 22.87 5.20
C ALA A 209 2.65 22.81 4.66
N GLY A 210 3.39 23.92 4.81
CA GLY A 210 4.85 23.89 4.97
C GLY A 210 5.71 24.82 4.11
N THR A 211 5.40 26.11 4.00
CA THR A 211 6.43 27.13 3.73
C THR A 211 7.21 27.38 5.02
N ALA A 212 8.39 26.76 5.13
CA ALA A 212 9.37 27.12 6.16
C ALA A 212 10.63 27.62 5.47
N GLN A 213 10.91 28.89 5.66
CA GLN A 213 12.10 29.58 5.18
C GLN A 213 13.32 29.00 5.92
N ALA A 214 14.21 28.32 5.21
CA ALA A 214 15.42 27.77 5.82
C ALA A 214 16.50 28.86 5.87
N ALA A 215 16.44 29.74 6.87
CA ALA A 215 17.46 30.76 7.04
C ALA A 215 18.83 30.22 7.55
N GLU A 216 18.92 28.99 8.09
CA GLU A 216 20.15 28.55 8.79
C GLU A 216 20.62 27.11 8.52
N ALA A 217 20.27 26.49 7.39
CA ALA A 217 20.71 25.12 7.07
C ALA A 217 22.07 25.03 6.33
N PHE A 218 22.83 26.13 6.19
CA PHE A 218 24.01 26.20 5.33
C PHE A 218 25.29 26.73 6.01
N ALA A 219 25.47 26.46 7.31
CA ALA A 219 26.77 26.61 7.98
C ALA A 219 27.56 25.30 7.98
#